data_AF-A0A830E6A2-F1
#
_entry.id   AF-A0A830E6A2-F1
#
_cell.length_a   1.000
_cell.length_b   1.000
_cell.length_c   1.000
_cell.angle_alpha   90.00
_cell.angle_beta   90.00
_cell.angle_gamma   90.00
#
_symmetry.space_group_name_H-M   'P 1'
#
loop_
_entity.id
_entity.type
_entity.pdbx_description
1 polymer ?
#
loop_
_entity_poly.entity_id
_entity_poly.type
_entity_poly.pdbx_seq_one_letter_code
_entity_poly.pdbx_strand_id
1 'polypeptide(L)' 'MRIRLNLECPRCGGALFMEEDGESVSITCNRCGLRASWKLRDAARRALKNIDGSLIFDWNSVIDELYLELAISIR' A
#
# COMPACT_ATOMS: atom_id res chain seq x y z
N MET A 1 8.69 3.18 7.94
CA MET A 1 8.36 1.83 8.45
C MET A 1 8.46 0.83 7.31
N ARG A 2 8.84 -0.43 7.56
CA ARG A 2 8.87 -1.50 6.54
C ARG A 2 8.27 -2.78 7.09
N ILE A 3 7.30 -3.35 6.39
CA ILE A 3 6.55 -4.54 6.81
C ILE A 3 6.51 -5.56 5.68
N ARG A 4 6.74 -6.84 5.97
CA ARG A 4 6.47 -7.93 5.03
C ARG A 4 4.98 -8.24 5.05
N LEU A 5 4.34 -8.20 3.89
CA LEU A 5 2.93 -8.54 3.75
C LEU A 5 2.73 -10.05 3.66
N ASN A 6 1.58 -10.55 4.11
CA ASN A 6 1.15 -11.93 3.91
C ASN A 6 0.45 -12.11 2.54
N LEU A 7 0.89 -11.36 1.53
CA LEU A 7 0.37 -11.35 0.16
C LEU A 7 1.51 -11.70 -0.80
N GLU A 8 1.19 -12.42 -1.87
CA GLU A 8 2.14 -12.80 -2.91
C GLU A 8 2.15 -11.78 -4.06
N CYS A 9 3.29 -11.57 -4.68
CA CYS A 9 3.41 -10.68 -5.83
C CYS A 9 2.60 -11.24 -7.00
N PRO A 10 1.63 -10.49 -7.54
CA PRO A 10 0.76 -11.01 -8.59
C PRO A 10 1.49 -11.31 -9.90
N ARG A 11 2.71 -10.77 -10.10
CA ARG A 11 3.54 -11.01 -11.30
C ARG A 11 4.44 -12.23 -11.21
N CYS A 12 4.94 -12.57 -10.01
CA CYS A 12 6.03 -13.56 -9.88
C CYS A 12 5.94 -14.48 -8.66
N GLY A 13 4.86 -14.38 -7.85
CA GLY A 13 4.69 -15.13 -6.60
C GLY A 13 5.71 -14.81 -5.50
N GLY A 14 6.57 -13.79 -5.70
CA GLY A 14 7.54 -13.37 -4.70
C GLY A 14 6.89 -12.64 -3.52
N ALA A 15 7.60 -12.54 -2.39
CA ALA A 15 7.10 -11.78 -1.24
C ALA A 15 6.93 -10.28 -1.55
N LEU A 16 5.87 -9.69 -1.00
CA LEU A 16 5.63 -8.25 -1.05
C LEU A 16 6.04 -7.58 0.27
N PHE A 17 6.55 -6.36 0.14
CA PHE A 17 6.91 -5.50 1.26
C PHE A 17 6.18 -4.19 1.14
N MET A 18 5.57 -3.75 2.24
CA MET A 18 5.06 -2.41 2.38
C MET A 18 6.14 -1.53 3.01
N GLU A 19 6.36 -0.37 2.43
CA GLU A 19 7.24 0.67 2.93
C GLU A 19 6.45 1.96 3.05
N GLU A 20 6.46 2.54 4.25
CA GLU A 20 5.88 3.84 4.55
C GLU A 20 7.00 4.81 4.92
N ASP A 21 7.04 5.95 4.27
CA ASP A 21 7.88 7.09 4.64
C ASP A 21 7.00 8.30 5.02
N GLY A 22 7.61 9.46 5.27
CA GLY A 22 6.87 10.65 5.73
C GLY A 22 5.87 11.21 4.73
N GLU A 23 5.90 10.79 3.46
CA GLU A 23 5.07 11.36 2.40
C GLU A 23 4.27 10.31 1.62
N SER A 24 4.65 9.04 1.70
CA SER A 24 4.12 7.99 0.86
C SER A 24 4.09 6.62 1.54
N VAL A 25 3.22 5.77 1.00
CA VAL A 25 3.23 4.33 1.24
C VAL A 25 3.37 3.62 -0.08
N SER A 26 4.16 2.55 -0.12
CA SER A 26 4.36 1.75 -1.32
C SER A 26 4.38 0.27 -1.01
N ILE A 27 3.92 -0.54 -1.96
CA ILE A 27 4.08 -1.99 -1.95
C ILE A 27 5.06 -2.34 -3.07
N THR A 28 6.11 -3.09 -2.72
CA THR A 28 7.18 -3.47 -3.65
C THR A 28 7.43 -4.98 -3.59
N CYS A 29 7.63 -5.59 -4.76
CA CYS A 29 8.19 -6.93 -4.90
C CYS A 29 9.69 -6.86 -5.21
N ASN A 30 10.53 -7.34 -4.29
CA ASN A 30 11.98 -7.36 -4.49
C ASN A 30 12.47 -8.40 -5.49
N ARG A 31 11.60 -9.33 -5.94
CA ARG A 31 11.96 -10.37 -6.91
C ARG A 31 11.86 -9.88 -8.35
N CYS A 32 10.76 -9.23 -8.71
CA CYS A 32 10.51 -8.77 -10.09
C CYS A 32 10.47 -7.24 -10.23
N GLY A 33 10.70 -6.50 -9.15
CA GLY A 33 10.72 -5.03 -9.13
C GLY A 33 9.34 -4.38 -9.29
N LEU A 34 8.25 -5.14 -9.29
CA LEU A 34 6.90 -4.58 -9.40
C LEU A 34 6.61 -3.72 -8.18
N ARG A 35 6.13 -2.50 -8.40
CA ARG A 35 5.90 -1.51 -7.34
C ARG A 35 4.65 -0.69 -7.62
N ALA A 36 3.87 -0.43 -6.58
CA ALA A 36 2.84 0.60 -6.55
C ALA A 36 3.11 1.51 -5.35
N SER A 37 2.81 2.80 -5.51
CA SER A 37 3.07 3.82 -4.49
C SER A 37 1.93 4.81 -4.46
N TRP A 38 1.61 5.27 -3.26
CA TRP A 38 0.57 6.25 -3.04
C TRP A 38 1.02 7.31 -2.04
N LYS A 39 0.63 8.57 -2.27
CA LYS A 39 0.96 9.66 -1.34
C LYS A 39 0.04 9.59 -0.14
N LEU A 40 0.60 9.78 1.06
CA LEU A 40 -0.16 9.78 2.31
C LEU A 40 -1.24 10.85 2.32
N ARG A 41 -1.01 12.00 1.68
CA ARG A 41 -2.05 13.05 1.53
C ARG A 41 -3.28 12.57 0.77
N ASP A 42 -3.10 11.69 -0.21
CA ASP A 42 -4.19 11.14 -1.01
C ASP A 42 -4.92 10.03 -0.22
N ALA A 43 -4.17 9.20 0.52
CA ALA A 43 -4.72 8.24 1.48
C ALA A 43 -5.50 8.95 2.61
N ALA A 44 -5.02 10.10 3.09
CA ALA A 44 -5.64 10.88 4.16
C ALA A 44 -7.02 11.44 3.78
N ARG A 45 -7.28 11.68 2.50
CA ARG A 45 -8.63 12.07 2.03
C ARG A 45 -9.66 10.97 2.24
N ARG A 46 -9.20 9.72 2.39
CA ARG A 46 -10.02 8.53 2.63
C ARG A 46 -9.96 8.07 4.10
N ALA A 47 -9.20 8.76 4.95
CA ALA A 47 -9.16 8.47 6.37
C ALA A 47 -10.53 8.73 7.01
N LEU A 48 -10.96 7.80 7.88
CA LEU A 48 -12.18 7.96 8.65
C LEU A 48 -11.93 8.99 9.75
N LYS A 49 -12.82 9.98 9.86
CA LYS A 49 -12.79 10.93 10.97
C LYS A 49 -13.50 10.30 12.17
N ASN A 50 -12.80 10.18 13.28
CA ASN A 50 -13.42 9.90 14.57
C ASN A 50 -14.30 11.07 15.03
N ILE A 51 -15.16 10.79 16.00
CA ILE A 51 -16.04 11.78 16.65
C ILE A 51 -15.22 12.90 17.33
N ASP A 52 -14.00 12.59 17.79
CA ASP A 52 -13.06 13.55 18.40
C ASP A 52 -12.21 14.33 17.37
N GLY A 53 -12.41 14.08 16.08
CA GLY A 53 -11.65 14.72 15.00
C GLY A 53 -10.29 14.07 14.67
N SER A 54 -9.89 13.01 15.38
CA SER A 54 -8.70 12.22 15.00
C SER A 54 -8.95 11.47 13.69
N LEU A 55 -7.89 11.33 12.88
CA LEU A 55 -7.94 10.57 11.62
C LEU A 55 -7.52 9.13 11.89
N ILE A 56 -8.43 8.19 11.65
CA ILE A 56 -8.08 6.78 11.54
C ILE A 56 -7.70 6.51 10.09
N PHE A 57 -6.43 6.19 9.88
CA PHE A 57 -5.98 5.66 8.60
C PHE A 57 -6.33 4.17 8.54
N ASP A 58 -7.23 3.82 7.61
CA ASP A 58 -7.50 2.43 7.29
C ASP A 58 -6.42 1.88 6.38
N TRP A 59 -5.36 1.36 7.02
CA TRP A 59 -4.24 0.74 6.32
C TRP A 59 -4.66 -0.46 5.48
N ASN A 60 -5.74 -1.17 5.83
CA ASN A 60 -6.20 -2.31 5.03
C ASN A 60 -6.71 -1.83 3.66
N SER A 61 -7.59 -0.84 3.63
CA SER A 61 -8.09 -0.25 2.37
C SER A 61 -6.94 0.26 1.49
N VAL A 62 -5.95 0.92 2.09
CA VAL A 62 -4.78 1.43 1.37
C VAL A 62 -3.93 0.31 0.78
N ILE A 63 -3.72 -0.78 1.53
CA ILE A 63 -2.96 -1.95 1.07
C ILE A 63 -3.71 -2.65 -0.07
N ASP A 64 -5.03 -2.82 0.05
CA ASP A 64 -5.86 -3.47 -0.98
C ASP A 64 -5.80 -2.70 -2.30
N GLU A 65 -5.89 -1.38 -2.27
CA GLU A 65 -5.80 -0.55 -3.48
C GLU A 65 -4.42 -0.61 -4.12
N LEU A 66 -3.36 -0.50 -3.33
CA LEU A 66 -1.99 -0.67 -3.83
C LEU A 66 -1.78 -2.05 -4.45
N TYR A 67 -2.36 -3.09 -3.85
CA TYR A 67 -2.30 -4.45 -4.38
C TYR A 67 -3.09 -4.61 -5.69
N LEU A 68 -4.26 -3.99 -5.79
CA LEU A 68 -5.05 -3.95 -7.02
C LEU A 68 -4.30 -3.23 -8.15
N GLU A 69 -3.69 -2.08 -7.87
CA GLU A 69 -2.85 -1.34 -8.81
C GLU A 69 -1.66 -2.18 -9.31
N LEU A 70 -1.00 -2.90 -8.39
CA LEU A 70 0.05 -3.86 -8.74
C LEU A 70 -0.49 -4.92 -9.71
N ALA A 71 -1.66 -5.50 -9.44
CA ALA A 71 -2.23 -6.56 -10.27
C ALA A 71 -2.64 -6.06 -11.67
N ILE A 72 -3.15 -4.83 -11.77
CA ILE A 72 -3.50 -4.20 -13.06
C ILE A 72 -2.24 -3.90 -13.88
N SER A 73 -1.15 -3.49 -13.22
CA SER A 73 0.13 -3.11 -13.84
C SER A 73 0.93 -4.27 -14.43
N ILE A 74 0.39 -5.50 -14.42
CA ILE A 74 1.03 -6.70 -15.00
C ILE A 74 0.79 -6.82 -16.52
N ARG A 75 -0.10 -5.98 -17.07
CA ARG A 75 -0.42 -5.97 -18.50
C ARG A 75 0.76 -5.58 -19.40
#